data_AF-D2EMS5-F1
#
_entry.id   AF-D2EMS5-F1
#
_cell.length_a   1.000
_cell.length_b   1.000
_cell.length_c   1.000
_cell.angle_alpha   90.00
_cell.angle_beta   90.00
_cell.angle_gamma   90.00
#
_symmetry.space_group_name_H-M   'P 1'
#
loop_
_entity.id
_entity.type
_entity.pdbx_description
1 polymer ?
#
loop_
_entity_poly.entity_id
_entity_poly.type
_entity_poly.pdbx_seq_one_letter_code
_entity_poly.pdbx_strand_id
1 'polypeptide(L)'
;MVNLSTKQTELKERKATVEKLEKLLQQFQDSHDIALPYAMILVNLSNVQTELKELEATVKKLEKLQQQFQDSPDIALPYAMILFNLSNKQTELNKLETTAKKLQELHEHEPFRESEEIAFIYGVFLTSLFNHQTDSDERLQTTETIKNLYDKFSKFMIQNFDDLFFSNDNVCDSEEYMLFNFILKEGLLKNTKYAILQMWAERYKEDSDELKNLLSIYQYVQKIKYQLGLKDKSKKKNFKFGHYTKGSVLQNLLNQKEGSNFSISGKTRLNNANYMNDPEEGIIIEKILGLDRRDALEPSSWFLMSFTIKTDDLAMWSQYGDDAKGVCIVLREDDFSRFSSFNDVSWRQEKISLEFSDKMSLIKSELNSGFEKSIFQSEKDDLADTVNDEGTEPNSEEKGNGSKGNVDYLYRIAYVNDSGGKFSIEKTELFNEYEIKKLEEFLEALKEKIDKDLNKGDDFYQKAISDCIEEIRYLFKSVDYKYEDELRILRYANLDPSNDKIKIDKESGIGKLYVERENPIQIDEVIFGPKFPNPEYVTPLLKLLDKEIKYKKSTIKFR
;
A
#
# COMPACT_ATOMS: atom_id res chain seq x y z
N MET A 1 -7.15 30.23 -20.81
CA MET A 1 -6.79 31.19 -19.74
C MET A 1 -6.54 30.52 -18.38
N VAL A 2 -7.05 29.31 -18.10
CA VAL A 2 -6.82 28.57 -16.83
C VAL A 2 -5.33 28.42 -16.48
N ASN A 3 -4.47 28.21 -17.48
CA ASN A 3 -3.00 28.06 -17.32
C ASN A 3 -2.24 29.36 -16.95
N LEU A 4 -2.88 30.53 -16.95
CA LEU A 4 -2.25 31.80 -16.54
C LEU A 4 -2.39 32.03 -15.03
N SER A 5 -3.48 31.61 -14.39
CA SER A 5 -3.72 31.89 -12.95
C SER A 5 -2.82 31.08 -12.02
N THR A 6 -2.46 29.85 -12.40
CA THR A 6 -1.51 29.00 -11.68
C THR A 6 -0.06 29.46 -11.82
N LYS A 7 0.26 30.30 -12.83
CA LYS A 7 1.60 30.89 -13.02
C LYS A 7 1.76 32.27 -12.39
N GLN A 8 0.66 32.93 -12.00
CA GLN A 8 0.69 34.24 -11.35
C GLN A 8 1.07 34.08 -9.88
N THR A 9 2.26 34.52 -9.52
CA THR A 9 2.80 34.47 -8.15
C THR A 9 2.43 35.70 -7.32
N GLU A 10 2.08 36.83 -7.94
CA GLU A 10 1.81 38.07 -7.22
C GLU A 10 0.32 38.26 -6.86
N LEU A 11 0.04 38.55 -5.59
CA LEU A 11 -1.31 38.85 -5.05
C LEU A 11 -2.04 39.93 -5.87
N LYS A 12 -1.30 40.95 -6.33
CA LYS A 12 -1.85 42.06 -7.13
C LYS A 12 -2.36 41.60 -8.49
N GLU A 13 -1.64 40.70 -9.16
CA GLU A 13 -2.04 40.14 -10.45
C GLU A 13 -3.32 39.30 -10.33
N ARG A 14 -3.43 38.51 -9.25
CA ARG A 14 -4.65 37.74 -8.94
C ARG A 14 -5.84 38.66 -8.67
N LYS A 15 -5.68 39.68 -7.83
CA LYS A 15 -6.74 40.69 -7.55
C LYS A 15 -7.20 41.39 -8.85
N ALA A 16 -6.27 41.81 -9.71
CA ALA A 16 -6.61 42.44 -10.99
C ALA A 16 -7.34 41.49 -11.96
N THR A 17 -7.00 40.20 -11.94
CA THR A 17 -7.67 39.18 -12.75
C THR A 17 -9.07 38.89 -12.23
N VAL A 18 -9.25 38.80 -10.91
CA VAL A 18 -10.57 38.70 -10.25
C VAL A 18 -11.47 39.87 -10.69
N GLU A 19 -10.99 41.11 -10.65
CA GLU A 19 -11.79 42.28 -11.07
C GLU A 19 -12.21 42.24 -12.55
N LYS A 20 -11.32 41.78 -13.44
CA LYS A 20 -11.63 41.64 -14.87
C LYS A 20 -12.69 40.57 -15.12
N LEU A 21 -12.53 39.40 -14.50
CA LEU A 21 -13.48 38.30 -14.63
C LEU A 21 -14.82 38.62 -13.97
N GLU A 22 -14.82 39.33 -12.84
CA GLU A 22 -16.05 39.81 -12.19
C GLU A 22 -16.84 40.77 -13.10
N LYS A 23 -16.16 41.72 -13.75
CA LYS A 23 -16.79 42.61 -14.74
C LYS A 23 -17.33 41.86 -15.96
N LEU A 24 -16.58 40.86 -16.43
CA LEU A 24 -16.98 40.03 -17.56
C LEU A 24 -18.22 39.20 -17.20
N LEU A 25 -18.24 38.57 -16.02
CA LEU A 25 -19.37 37.80 -15.52
C LEU A 25 -20.61 38.69 -15.31
N GLN A 26 -20.44 39.93 -14.84
CA GLN A 26 -21.55 40.89 -14.75
C GLN A 26 -22.19 41.20 -16.11
N GLN A 27 -21.41 41.19 -17.21
CA GLN A 27 -21.90 41.38 -18.57
C GLN A 27 -22.55 40.12 -19.14
N PHE A 28 -22.08 38.94 -18.72
CA PHE A 28 -22.51 37.64 -19.21
C PHE A 28 -22.89 36.74 -18.03
N GLN A 29 -23.97 37.11 -17.33
CA GLN A 29 -24.33 36.53 -16.03
C GLN A 29 -24.47 35.01 -16.09
N ASP A 30 -25.09 34.47 -17.13
CA ASP A 30 -25.36 33.03 -17.26
C ASP A 30 -24.24 32.24 -17.96
N SER A 31 -23.07 32.87 -18.19
CA SER A 31 -21.96 32.23 -18.91
C SER A 31 -21.14 31.32 -18.00
N HIS A 32 -21.39 30.03 -18.12
CA HIS A 32 -20.62 28.99 -17.43
C HIS A 32 -19.12 29.05 -17.74
N ASP A 33 -18.77 29.33 -19.01
CA ASP A 33 -17.38 29.48 -19.49
C ASP A 33 -16.61 30.62 -18.81
N ILE A 34 -17.32 31.57 -18.18
CA ILE A 34 -16.74 32.67 -17.40
C ILE A 34 -16.81 32.37 -15.91
N ALA A 35 -17.92 31.79 -15.45
CA ALA A 35 -18.15 31.44 -14.06
C ALA A 35 -17.06 30.49 -13.52
N LEU A 36 -16.73 29.42 -14.26
CA LEU A 36 -15.71 28.47 -13.82
C LEU A 36 -14.32 29.11 -13.66
N PRO A 37 -13.75 29.82 -14.66
CA PRO A 37 -12.49 30.54 -14.47
C PRO A 37 -12.53 31.57 -13.34
N TYR A 38 -13.67 32.22 -13.12
CA TYR A 38 -13.87 33.15 -12.01
C TYR A 38 -13.83 32.44 -10.65
N ALA A 39 -14.50 31.29 -10.53
CA ALA A 39 -14.45 30.45 -9.35
C ALA A 39 -13.03 29.99 -9.01
N MET A 40 -12.30 29.48 -10.01
CA MET A 40 -10.93 29.00 -9.83
C MET A 40 -9.96 30.11 -9.38
N ILE A 41 -10.06 31.33 -9.95
CA ILE A 41 -9.18 32.43 -9.51
C ILE A 41 -9.50 32.88 -8.08
N LEU A 42 -10.75 32.79 -7.63
CA LEU A 42 -11.12 33.11 -6.25
C LEU A 42 -10.52 32.09 -5.26
N VAL A 43 -10.54 30.80 -5.60
CA VAL A 43 -9.84 29.76 -4.81
C VAL A 43 -8.33 30.04 -4.79
N ASN A 44 -7.71 30.31 -5.94
CA ASN A 44 -6.29 30.64 -5.99
C ASN A 44 -5.95 31.92 -5.20
N LEU A 45 -6.83 32.92 -5.21
CA LEU A 45 -6.65 34.13 -4.41
C LEU A 45 -6.73 33.79 -2.91
N SER A 46 -7.68 32.95 -2.49
CA SER A 46 -7.83 32.55 -1.09
C SER A 46 -6.58 31.88 -0.50
N ASN A 47 -5.85 31.08 -1.30
CA ASN A 47 -4.61 30.42 -0.88
C ASN A 47 -3.48 31.40 -0.49
N VAL A 48 -3.52 32.66 -0.96
CA VAL A 48 -2.48 33.67 -0.68
C VAL A 48 -2.97 34.82 0.19
N GLN A 49 -4.27 34.87 0.50
CA GLN A 49 -4.82 35.89 1.39
C GLN A 49 -4.44 35.57 2.84
N THR A 50 -3.82 36.54 3.51
CA THR A 50 -3.43 36.43 4.93
C THR A 50 -4.44 37.08 5.87
N GLU A 51 -5.16 38.10 5.40
CA GLU A 51 -6.18 38.79 6.20
C GLU A 51 -7.54 38.09 6.11
N LEU A 52 -8.06 37.61 7.26
CA LEU A 52 -9.34 36.90 7.35
C LEU A 52 -10.51 37.68 6.72
N LYS A 53 -10.57 39.01 6.93
CA LYS A 53 -11.63 39.85 6.35
C LYS A 53 -11.59 39.91 4.82
N GLU A 54 -10.39 39.94 4.23
CA GLU A 54 -10.27 39.90 2.77
C GLU A 54 -10.69 38.53 2.24
N LEU A 55 -10.34 37.45 2.96
CA LEU A 55 -10.73 36.09 2.60
C LEU A 55 -12.25 35.88 2.69
N GLU A 56 -12.89 36.33 3.78
CA GLU A 56 -14.35 36.30 3.93
C GLU A 56 -15.06 37.06 2.80
N ALA A 57 -14.49 38.17 2.31
CA ALA A 57 -15.03 38.90 1.17
C ALA A 57 -14.91 38.08 -0.14
N THR A 58 -13.79 37.40 -0.35
CA THR A 58 -13.59 36.49 -1.50
C THR A 58 -14.57 35.31 -1.44
N VAL A 59 -14.74 34.70 -0.26
CA VAL A 59 -15.70 33.61 -0.03
C VAL A 59 -17.12 34.07 -0.35
N LYS A 60 -17.53 35.27 0.08
CA LYS A 60 -18.85 35.83 -0.25
C LYS A 60 -19.07 36.04 -1.76
N LYS A 61 -18.02 36.33 -2.52
CA LYS A 61 -18.12 36.41 -4.00
C LYS A 61 -18.38 35.03 -4.60
N LEU A 62 -17.67 34.00 -4.12
CA LEU A 62 -17.86 32.64 -4.61
C LEU A 62 -19.18 32.02 -4.13
N GLU A 63 -19.65 32.38 -2.94
CA GLU A 63 -20.97 32.01 -2.41
C GLU A 63 -22.09 32.54 -3.30
N LYS A 64 -22.03 33.82 -3.70
CA LYS A 64 -23.00 34.39 -4.65
C LYS A 64 -22.97 33.69 -6.00
N LEU A 65 -21.78 33.32 -6.47
CA LEU A 65 -21.63 32.58 -7.72
C LEU A 65 -22.23 31.18 -7.61
N GLN A 66 -21.97 30.48 -6.50
CA GLN A 66 -22.56 29.17 -6.25
C GLN A 66 -24.09 29.26 -6.20
N GLN A 67 -24.66 30.28 -5.56
CA GLN A 67 -26.12 30.47 -5.53
C GLN A 67 -26.70 30.71 -6.92
N GLN A 68 -25.95 31.38 -7.80
CA GLN A 68 -26.35 31.60 -9.19
C GLN A 68 -26.30 30.31 -10.02
N PHE A 69 -25.32 29.44 -9.75
CA PHE A 69 -25.11 28.17 -10.44
C PHE A 69 -25.30 26.99 -9.48
N GLN A 70 -26.45 26.96 -8.80
CA GLN A 70 -26.68 26.10 -7.62
C GLN A 70 -26.49 24.60 -7.90
N ASP A 71 -26.85 24.14 -9.11
CA ASP A 71 -26.77 22.73 -9.49
C ASP A 71 -25.49 22.38 -10.28
N SER A 72 -24.55 23.32 -10.42
CA SER A 72 -23.34 23.12 -11.22
C SER A 72 -22.19 22.49 -10.41
N PRO A 73 -21.78 21.24 -10.71
CA PRO A 73 -20.65 20.60 -10.02
C PRO A 73 -19.34 21.39 -10.17
N ASP A 74 -19.13 21.97 -11.36
CA ASP A 74 -17.93 22.77 -11.70
C ASP A 74 -17.76 24.02 -10.80
N ILE A 75 -18.82 24.50 -10.15
CA ILE A 75 -18.80 25.66 -9.25
C ILE A 75 -18.88 25.22 -7.78
N ALA A 76 -19.64 24.15 -7.50
CA ALA A 76 -19.75 23.55 -6.18
C ALA A 76 -18.40 23.11 -5.61
N LEU A 77 -17.55 22.46 -6.42
CA LEU A 77 -16.23 22.02 -5.98
C LEU A 77 -15.32 23.21 -5.58
N PRO A 78 -15.11 24.25 -6.43
CA PRO A 78 -14.41 25.46 -6.01
C PRO A 78 -14.99 26.13 -4.76
N TYR A 79 -16.31 26.11 -4.60
CA TYR A 79 -16.96 26.65 -3.40
C TYR A 79 -16.61 25.82 -2.16
N ALA A 80 -16.61 24.49 -2.23
CA ALA A 80 -16.14 23.64 -1.14
C ALA A 80 -14.67 23.93 -0.77
N MET A 81 -13.79 24.05 -1.78
CA MET A 81 -12.38 24.37 -1.58
C MET A 81 -12.17 25.72 -0.89
N ILE A 82 -12.91 26.77 -1.27
CA ILE A 82 -12.74 28.08 -0.63
C ILE A 82 -13.23 28.10 0.82
N LEU A 83 -14.27 27.31 1.14
CA LEU A 83 -14.76 27.15 2.51
C LEU A 83 -13.73 26.42 3.37
N PHE A 84 -13.06 25.42 2.83
CA PHE A 84 -11.91 24.77 3.47
C PHE A 84 -10.74 25.75 3.70
N ASN A 85 -10.37 26.54 2.70
CA ASN A 85 -9.32 27.56 2.88
C ASN A 85 -9.69 28.60 3.95
N LEU A 86 -10.98 28.96 4.03
CA LEU A 86 -11.49 29.82 5.10
C LEU A 86 -11.34 29.15 6.47
N SER A 87 -11.66 27.86 6.58
CA SER A 87 -11.57 27.12 7.84
C SER A 87 -10.16 27.11 8.41
N ASN A 88 -9.14 26.98 7.55
CA ASN A 88 -7.74 26.97 7.99
C ASN A 88 -7.25 28.33 8.53
N LYS A 89 -8.04 29.40 8.35
CA LYS A 89 -7.79 30.73 8.93
C LYS A 89 -8.74 31.08 10.07
N GLN A 90 -9.81 30.33 10.26
CA GLN A 90 -10.76 30.54 11.33
C GLN A 90 -10.22 29.90 12.62
N THR A 91 -10.32 30.62 13.73
CA THR A 91 -9.93 30.13 15.07
C THR A 91 -11.09 30.12 16.06
N GLU A 92 -12.18 30.83 15.75
CA GLU A 92 -13.38 30.89 16.58
C GLU A 92 -14.32 29.74 16.22
N LEU A 93 -14.69 28.91 17.19
CA LEU A 93 -15.55 27.72 17.00
C LEU A 93 -16.87 28.05 16.27
N ASN A 94 -17.58 29.11 16.69
CA ASN A 94 -18.85 29.50 16.07
C ASN A 94 -18.70 29.83 14.56
N LYS A 95 -17.54 30.37 14.15
CA LYS A 95 -17.25 30.64 12.74
C LYS A 95 -17.00 29.34 11.98
N LEU A 96 -16.25 28.41 12.57
CA LEU A 96 -16.05 27.07 12.02
C LEU A 96 -17.39 26.34 11.87
N GLU A 97 -18.23 26.29 12.90
CA GLU A 97 -19.57 25.69 12.82
C GLU A 97 -20.45 26.29 11.72
N THR A 98 -20.37 27.61 11.51
CA THR A 98 -21.10 28.27 10.43
C THR A 98 -20.60 27.82 9.06
N THR A 99 -19.28 27.71 8.89
CA THR A 99 -18.66 27.18 7.67
C THR A 99 -19.00 25.69 7.47
N ALA A 100 -19.04 24.91 8.56
CA ALA A 100 -19.40 23.51 8.57
C ALA A 100 -20.81 23.29 8.02
N LYS A 101 -21.78 24.10 8.49
CA LYS A 101 -23.16 24.06 8.00
C LYS A 101 -23.27 24.36 6.51
N LYS A 102 -22.48 25.31 5.99
CA LYS A 102 -22.45 25.60 4.54
C LYS A 102 -21.92 24.42 3.72
N LEU A 103 -20.86 23.75 4.19
CA LEU A 103 -20.33 22.55 3.54
C LEU A 103 -21.29 21.37 3.65
N GLN A 104 -21.97 21.23 4.79
CA GLN A 104 -23.02 20.22 4.98
C GLN A 104 -24.17 20.44 4.01
N GLU A 105 -24.73 21.65 3.94
CA GLU A 105 -25.80 22.01 3.00
C GLU A 105 -25.38 21.78 1.55
N LEU A 106 -24.13 22.12 1.20
CA LEU A 106 -23.59 21.86 -0.13
C LEU A 106 -23.50 20.36 -0.43
N HIS A 107 -23.02 19.55 0.52
CA HIS A 107 -22.92 18.10 0.35
C HIS A 107 -24.30 17.43 0.28
N GLU A 108 -25.27 17.88 1.08
CA GLU A 108 -26.63 17.31 1.10
C GLU A 108 -27.49 17.75 -0.09
N HIS A 109 -27.13 18.83 -0.79
CA HIS A 109 -27.83 19.31 -1.98
C HIS A 109 -27.70 18.32 -3.14
N GLU A 110 -28.81 17.91 -3.75
CA GLU A 110 -28.81 17.14 -5.00
C GLU A 110 -28.38 18.05 -6.16
N PRO A 111 -27.33 17.73 -6.94
CA PRO A 111 -26.77 16.40 -7.20
C PRO A 111 -25.44 16.07 -6.47
N PHE A 112 -24.99 16.89 -5.51
CA PHE A 112 -23.66 16.80 -4.91
C PHE A 112 -23.54 15.75 -3.81
N ARG A 113 -24.66 15.17 -3.37
CA ARG A 113 -24.70 14.09 -2.37
C ARG A 113 -23.90 12.85 -2.75
N GLU A 114 -23.64 12.64 -4.04
CA GLU A 114 -22.81 11.56 -4.58
C GLU A 114 -21.41 12.03 -5.01
N SER A 115 -21.06 13.30 -4.80
CA SER A 115 -19.74 13.83 -5.14
C SER A 115 -18.68 13.37 -4.14
N GLU A 116 -17.80 12.49 -4.59
CA GLU A 116 -16.68 11.96 -3.79
C GLU A 116 -15.70 13.07 -3.37
N GLU A 117 -15.43 14.04 -4.25
CA GLU A 117 -14.52 15.17 -4.00
C GLU A 117 -15.06 16.12 -2.93
N ILE A 118 -16.35 16.49 -3.00
CA ILE A 118 -16.99 17.36 -2.00
C ILE A 118 -17.08 16.62 -0.66
N ALA A 119 -17.43 15.35 -0.67
CA ALA A 119 -17.46 14.52 0.53
C ALA A 119 -16.08 14.43 1.21
N PHE A 120 -15.01 14.27 0.43
CA PHE A 120 -13.64 14.26 0.94
C PHE A 120 -13.26 15.60 1.58
N ILE A 121 -13.48 16.72 0.89
CA ILE A 121 -13.22 18.08 1.44
C ILE A 121 -14.01 18.30 2.73
N TYR A 122 -15.28 17.89 2.75
CA TYR A 122 -16.12 18.01 3.92
C TYR A 122 -15.58 17.17 5.10
N GLY A 123 -15.14 15.93 4.86
CA GLY A 123 -14.50 15.09 5.87
C GLY A 123 -13.23 15.73 6.45
N VAL A 124 -12.36 16.29 5.60
CA VAL A 124 -11.14 16.99 6.05
C VAL A 124 -11.50 18.20 6.92
N PHE A 125 -12.47 19.00 6.47
CA PHE A 125 -12.98 20.13 7.24
C PHE A 125 -13.52 19.69 8.62
N LEU A 126 -14.34 18.63 8.65
CA LEU A 126 -14.97 18.14 9.88
C LEU A 126 -13.92 17.67 10.89
N THR A 127 -12.81 17.11 10.42
CA THR A 127 -11.69 16.72 11.29
C THR A 127 -11.04 17.95 11.93
N SER A 128 -10.87 19.04 11.18
CA SER A 128 -10.40 20.31 11.73
C SER A 128 -11.38 20.87 12.78
N LEU A 129 -12.69 20.83 12.50
CA LEU A 129 -13.73 21.23 13.45
C LEU A 129 -13.68 20.39 14.73
N PHE A 130 -13.56 19.07 14.62
CA PHE A 130 -13.48 18.13 15.74
C PHE A 130 -12.36 18.50 16.72
N ASN A 131 -11.20 18.92 16.19
CA ASN A 131 -10.05 19.33 17.00
C ASN A 131 -10.30 20.63 17.79
N HIS A 132 -11.22 21.50 17.34
CA HIS A 132 -11.59 22.74 18.02
C HIS A 132 -12.77 22.59 18.99
N GLN A 133 -13.63 21.59 18.78
CA GLN A 133 -14.75 21.29 19.65
C GLN A 133 -14.24 20.87 21.04
N THR A 134 -14.91 21.31 22.10
CA THR A 134 -14.66 20.85 23.49
C THR A 134 -15.82 20.07 24.06
N ASP A 135 -17.03 20.28 23.52
CA ASP A 135 -18.23 19.57 23.93
C ASP A 135 -18.21 18.11 23.42
N SER A 136 -18.67 17.19 24.26
CA SER A 136 -18.60 15.76 23.96
C SER A 136 -19.67 15.32 22.96
N ASP A 137 -20.87 15.91 23.03
CA ASP A 137 -21.99 15.54 22.17
C ASP A 137 -21.75 16.06 20.75
N GLU A 138 -21.23 17.29 20.62
CA GLU A 138 -20.81 17.85 19.33
C GLU A 138 -19.71 17.01 18.67
N ARG A 139 -18.71 16.57 19.45
CA ARG A 139 -17.64 15.68 18.95
C ARG A 139 -18.18 14.34 18.48
N LEU A 140 -19.17 13.78 19.19
CA LEU A 140 -19.80 12.53 18.80
C LEU A 140 -20.54 12.68 17.47
N GLN A 141 -21.32 13.76 17.29
CA GLN A 141 -22.02 14.05 16.04
C GLN A 141 -21.06 14.24 14.85
N THR A 142 -19.96 14.99 15.05
CA THR A 142 -18.91 15.15 14.04
C THR A 142 -18.31 13.78 13.66
N THR A 143 -18.05 12.94 14.66
CA THR A 143 -17.49 11.58 14.46
C THR A 143 -18.43 10.69 13.65
N GLU A 144 -19.72 10.66 13.98
CA GLU A 144 -20.72 9.89 13.24
C GLU A 144 -20.83 10.37 11.78
N THR A 145 -20.75 11.69 11.57
CA THR A 145 -20.79 12.26 10.22
C THR A 145 -19.58 11.82 9.39
N ILE A 146 -18.36 11.90 9.94
CA ILE A 146 -17.15 11.43 9.26
C ILE A 146 -17.24 9.93 8.95
N LYS A 147 -17.75 9.11 9.88
CA LYS A 147 -17.97 7.66 9.65
C LYS A 147 -18.93 7.40 8.48
N ASN A 148 -20.06 8.09 8.44
CA ASN A 148 -21.03 7.96 7.35
C ASN A 148 -20.43 8.36 5.99
N LEU A 149 -19.62 9.43 5.96
CA LEU A 149 -18.89 9.82 4.75
C LEU A 149 -17.90 8.73 4.32
N TYR A 150 -17.13 8.18 5.26
CA TYR A 150 -16.20 7.10 4.96
C TYR A 150 -16.92 5.85 4.45
N ASP A 151 -17.98 5.39 5.12
CA ASP A 151 -18.69 4.18 4.72
C ASP A 151 -19.23 4.29 3.28
N LYS A 152 -19.71 5.47 2.89
CA LYS A 152 -20.21 5.73 1.54
C LYS A 152 -19.09 5.91 0.51
N PHE A 153 -18.00 6.60 0.85
CA PHE A 153 -16.95 7.03 -0.10
C PHE A 153 -15.58 6.39 0.14
N SER A 154 -15.52 5.29 0.90
CA SER A 154 -14.29 4.64 1.37
C SER A 154 -13.29 4.37 0.24
N LYS A 155 -13.76 3.90 -0.92
CA LYS A 155 -12.89 3.60 -2.07
C LYS A 155 -12.15 4.85 -2.57
N PHE A 156 -12.85 5.97 -2.70
CA PHE A 156 -12.24 7.24 -3.12
C PHE A 156 -11.32 7.80 -2.04
N MET A 157 -11.75 7.76 -0.76
CA MET A 157 -10.92 8.22 0.35
C MET A 157 -9.61 7.41 0.45
N ILE A 158 -9.69 6.08 0.35
CA ILE A 158 -8.52 5.18 0.36
C ILE A 158 -7.59 5.52 -0.81
N GLN A 159 -8.13 5.76 -2.02
CA GLN A 159 -7.30 6.15 -3.16
C GLN A 159 -6.60 7.49 -2.93
N ASN A 160 -7.27 8.48 -2.34
CA ASN A 160 -6.63 9.75 -1.98
C ASN A 160 -5.55 9.55 -0.91
N PHE A 161 -5.81 8.73 0.10
CA PHE A 161 -4.80 8.39 1.11
C PHE A 161 -3.61 7.67 0.49
N ASP A 162 -3.84 6.80 -0.49
CA ASP A 162 -2.76 6.17 -1.24
C ASP A 162 -1.89 7.23 -1.92
N ASP A 163 -2.52 8.11 -2.70
CA ASP A 163 -1.81 9.16 -3.44
C ASP A 163 -1.06 10.13 -2.51
N LEU A 164 -1.67 10.54 -1.39
CA LEU A 164 -1.05 11.39 -0.37
C LEU A 164 0.12 10.70 0.33
N PHE A 165 -0.07 9.44 0.71
CA PHE A 165 0.94 8.65 1.39
C PHE A 165 2.16 8.40 0.49
N PHE A 166 2.07 8.51 -0.83
CA PHE A 166 3.22 8.28 -1.70
C PHE A 166 3.82 9.54 -2.36
N SER A 167 3.01 10.57 -2.62
CA SER A 167 3.46 11.78 -3.32
C SER A 167 4.23 12.77 -2.43
N ASN A 168 3.92 12.84 -1.14
CA ASN A 168 4.53 13.80 -0.22
C ASN A 168 5.81 13.27 0.44
N ASP A 169 6.76 14.15 0.76
CA ASP A 169 7.98 13.79 1.50
C ASP A 169 7.74 13.64 3.01
N ASN A 170 6.64 14.20 3.50
CA ASN A 170 6.10 13.98 4.83
C ASN A 170 4.57 13.92 4.76
N VAL A 171 4.00 12.73 5.01
CA VAL A 171 2.54 12.54 4.98
C VAL A 171 1.88 13.38 6.08
N CYS A 172 2.56 13.57 7.21
CA CYS A 172 1.98 14.12 8.43
C CYS A 172 1.79 15.64 8.43
N ASP A 173 2.23 16.35 7.39
CA ASP A 173 2.20 17.81 7.32
C ASP A 173 0.99 18.36 6.53
N SER A 174 0.21 17.48 5.92
CA SER A 174 -0.97 17.85 5.11
C SER A 174 -2.24 17.92 5.95
N GLU A 175 -3.21 18.76 5.59
CA GLU A 175 -4.49 18.79 6.30
C GLU A 175 -5.31 17.52 6.00
N GLU A 176 -5.16 16.95 4.81
CA GLU A 176 -5.76 15.67 4.42
C GLU A 176 -5.28 14.51 5.30
N TYR A 177 -4.08 14.61 5.86
CA TYR A 177 -3.57 13.64 6.83
C TYR A 177 -4.37 13.63 8.13
N MET A 178 -4.97 14.77 8.54
CA MET A 178 -5.85 14.78 9.72
C MET A 178 -7.02 13.81 9.52
N LEU A 179 -7.67 13.86 8.35
CA LEU A 179 -8.78 12.93 8.03
C LEU A 179 -8.31 11.47 8.02
N PHE A 180 -7.16 11.20 7.38
CA PHE A 180 -6.56 9.86 7.38
C PHE A 180 -6.35 9.35 8.81
N ASN A 181 -5.73 10.15 9.66
CA ASN A 181 -5.41 9.77 11.04
C ASN A 181 -6.66 9.61 11.91
N PHE A 182 -7.66 10.46 11.71
CA PHE A 182 -8.97 10.33 12.36
C PHE A 182 -9.63 8.99 12.01
N ILE A 183 -9.72 8.67 10.71
CA ILE A 183 -10.34 7.43 10.21
C ILE A 183 -9.52 6.20 10.67
N LEU A 184 -8.19 6.31 10.70
CA LEU A 184 -7.31 5.29 11.27
C LEU A 184 -7.65 5.07 12.75
N LYS A 185 -7.70 6.10 13.58
CA LYS A 185 -8.01 5.97 15.01
C LYS A 185 -9.40 5.40 15.27
N GLU A 186 -10.38 5.75 14.46
CA GLU A 186 -11.74 5.20 14.54
C GLU A 186 -11.83 3.73 14.09
N GLY A 187 -10.72 3.11 13.68
CA GLY A 187 -10.66 1.69 13.34
C GLY A 187 -11.28 1.35 12.00
N LEU A 188 -11.56 2.37 11.17
CA LEU A 188 -12.23 2.20 9.88
C LEU A 188 -11.30 1.60 8.83
N LEU A 189 -9.98 1.79 8.98
CA LEU A 189 -8.97 1.26 8.07
C LEU A 189 -8.53 -0.18 8.37
N LYS A 190 -9.08 -0.83 9.41
CA LYS A 190 -8.65 -2.17 9.87
C LYS A 190 -8.76 -3.30 8.83
N ASN A 191 -9.63 -3.14 7.84
CA ASN A 191 -9.84 -4.11 6.76
C ASN A 191 -9.10 -3.72 5.46
N THR A 192 -8.27 -2.69 5.52
CA THR A 192 -7.49 -2.18 4.39
C THR A 192 -6.02 -2.54 4.57
N LYS A 193 -5.16 -2.17 3.60
CA LYS A 193 -3.72 -2.33 3.75
C LYS A 193 -3.12 -1.54 4.93
N TYR A 194 -3.80 -0.49 5.38
CA TYR A 194 -3.39 0.34 6.51
C TYR A 194 -3.63 -0.30 7.88
N ALA A 195 -4.17 -1.52 7.95
CA ALA A 195 -4.44 -2.22 9.21
C ALA A 195 -3.22 -2.27 10.15
N ILE A 196 -2.02 -2.40 9.61
CA ILE A 196 -0.76 -2.37 10.39
C ILE A 196 -0.58 -1.07 11.19
N LEU A 197 -1.06 0.06 10.66
CA LEU A 197 -0.93 1.37 11.29
C LEU A 197 -1.92 1.55 12.45
N GLN A 198 -3.00 0.74 12.48
CA GLN A 198 -4.03 0.80 13.52
C GLN A 198 -3.42 0.62 14.91
N MET A 199 -2.55 -0.39 15.05
CA MET A 199 -1.90 -0.70 16.31
C MET A 199 -0.98 0.43 16.78
N TRP A 200 -0.37 1.17 15.86
CA TRP A 200 0.47 2.31 16.19
C TRP A 200 -0.37 3.52 16.61
N ALA A 201 -1.46 3.79 15.90
CA ALA A 201 -2.40 4.87 16.22
C ALA A 201 -3.17 4.65 17.53
N GLU A 202 -3.40 3.39 17.93
CA GLU A 202 -3.98 3.06 19.24
C GLU A 202 -2.99 3.27 20.39
N ARG A 203 -1.70 3.06 20.13
CA ARG A 203 -0.64 3.15 21.13
C ARG A 203 -0.18 4.59 21.37
N TYR A 204 -0.03 5.35 20.30
CA TYR A 204 0.55 6.70 20.33
C TYR A 204 -0.51 7.78 20.10
N LYS A 205 -0.27 8.99 20.60
CA LYS A 205 -1.17 10.13 20.36
C LYS A 205 -1.05 10.63 18.92
N GLU A 206 -2.11 11.22 18.41
CA GLU A 206 -2.20 11.77 17.04
C GLU A 206 -1.05 12.71 16.68
N ASP A 207 -0.70 13.63 17.57
CA ASP A 207 0.38 14.61 17.33
C ASP A 207 1.76 14.15 17.78
N SER A 208 1.88 12.90 18.24
CA SER A 208 3.13 12.38 18.80
C SER A 208 4.23 12.27 17.74
N ASP A 209 5.45 12.60 18.13
CA ASP A 209 6.61 12.49 17.26
C ASP A 209 6.87 11.01 16.88
N GLU A 210 6.49 10.09 17.75
CA GLU A 210 6.54 8.64 17.54
C GLU A 210 5.71 8.17 16.36
N LEU A 211 4.42 8.50 16.36
CA LEU A 211 3.50 8.07 15.30
C LEU A 211 3.93 8.69 13.96
N LYS A 212 4.24 9.99 13.96
CA LYS A 212 4.71 10.71 12.77
C LYS A 212 5.99 10.09 12.20
N ASN A 213 6.92 9.70 13.06
CA ASN A 213 8.16 9.08 12.62
C ASN A 213 7.94 7.65 12.10
N LEU A 214 7.14 6.82 12.78
CA LEU A 214 6.81 5.46 12.31
C LEU A 214 6.13 5.49 10.93
N LEU A 215 5.19 6.41 10.73
CA LEU A 215 4.52 6.60 9.44
C LEU A 215 5.50 7.03 8.36
N SER A 216 6.41 7.95 8.68
CA SER A 216 7.47 8.39 7.76
C SER A 216 8.41 7.22 7.39
N ILE A 217 8.86 6.45 8.38
CA ILE A 217 9.70 5.25 8.17
C ILE A 217 8.98 4.27 7.25
N TYR A 218 7.73 3.95 7.55
CA TYR A 218 6.96 2.99 6.78
C TYR A 218 6.70 3.50 5.35
N GLN A 219 6.47 4.80 5.18
CA GLN A 219 6.39 5.44 3.87
C GLN A 219 7.64 5.19 3.02
N TYR A 220 8.82 5.45 3.56
CA TYR A 220 10.08 5.22 2.84
C TYR A 220 10.30 3.74 2.53
N VAL A 221 9.96 2.83 3.45
CA VAL A 221 9.98 1.38 3.19
C VAL A 221 9.10 1.03 1.99
N GLN A 222 7.85 1.50 1.94
CA GLN A 222 6.97 1.22 0.81
C GLN A 222 7.47 1.87 -0.50
N LYS A 223 8.05 3.08 -0.43
CA LYS A 223 8.70 3.75 -1.57
C LYS A 223 9.87 2.92 -2.11
N ILE A 224 10.69 2.34 -1.23
CA ILE A 224 11.79 1.42 -1.57
C ILE A 224 11.25 0.13 -2.21
N LYS A 225 10.23 -0.50 -1.63
CA LYS A 225 9.60 -1.72 -2.19
C LYS A 225 9.10 -1.49 -3.61
N TYR A 226 8.36 -0.41 -3.83
CA TYR A 226 7.88 -0.05 -5.17
C TYR A 226 9.06 0.15 -6.14
N GLN A 227 10.11 0.83 -5.68
CA GLN A 227 11.27 1.10 -6.50
C GLN A 227 12.01 -0.18 -6.91
N LEU A 228 12.10 -1.17 -6.02
CA LEU A 228 12.65 -2.52 -6.26
C LEU A 228 11.71 -3.38 -7.13
N GLY A 229 10.41 -3.11 -7.10
CA GLY A 229 9.40 -3.73 -7.94
C GLY A 229 9.74 -3.67 -9.43
N LEU A 230 9.51 -4.78 -10.13
CA LEU A 230 9.76 -4.90 -11.56
C LEU A 230 8.65 -4.21 -12.36
N LYS A 231 9.01 -3.09 -12.99
CA LYS A 231 8.09 -2.19 -13.72
C LYS A 231 7.86 -2.61 -15.18
N ASP A 232 6.85 -1.98 -15.79
CA ASP A 232 6.31 -2.34 -17.11
C ASP A 232 7.27 -2.15 -18.32
N LYS A 233 6.93 -2.86 -19.40
CA LYS A 233 7.64 -3.26 -20.64
C LYS A 233 8.22 -2.17 -21.55
N SER A 234 8.44 -0.94 -21.07
CA SER A 234 9.03 0.13 -21.91
C SER A 234 10.44 -0.21 -22.45
N LYS A 235 11.08 -1.26 -21.92
CA LYS A 235 12.26 -1.89 -22.51
C LYS A 235 11.87 -3.18 -23.21
N LYS A 236 12.21 -3.29 -24.50
CA LYS A 236 12.15 -4.49 -25.37
C LYS A 236 13.03 -5.67 -24.87
N LYS A 237 13.19 -5.86 -23.57
CA LYS A 237 13.95 -6.97 -22.99
C LYS A 237 12.95 -8.08 -22.66
N ASN A 238 12.89 -9.11 -23.50
CA ASN A 238 12.20 -10.37 -23.20
C ASN A 238 13.01 -11.11 -22.12
N PHE A 239 12.87 -10.70 -20.86
CA PHE A 239 13.50 -11.38 -19.75
C PHE A 239 12.92 -12.79 -19.62
N LYS A 240 13.81 -13.77 -19.40
CA LYS A 240 13.42 -15.12 -19.01
C LYS A 240 13.52 -15.24 -17.50
N PHE A 241 12.52 -15.82 -16.84
CA PHE A 241 12.53 -15.98 -15.39
C PHE A 241 12.84 -17.44 -15.04
N GLY A 242 14.12 -17.73 -14.89
CA GLY A 242 14.62 -19.07 -14.57
C GLY A 242 14.60 -19.37 -13.09
N HIS A 243 14.21 -20.59 -12.74
CA HIS A 243 14.31 -21.16 -11.40
C HIS A 243 15.10 -22.47 -11.47
N TYR A 244 16.31 -22.48 -10.90
CA TYR A 244 17.15 -23.67 -10.84
C TYR A 244 16.71 -24.58 -9.70
N THR A 245 16.54 -25.87 -10.00
CA THR A 245 16.06 -26.85 -9.03
C THR A 245 16.48 -28.28 -9.39
N LYS A 246 16.20 -29.24 -8.51
CA LYS A 246 16.49 -30.66 -8.74
C LYS A 246 15.52 -31.28 -9.74
N GLY A 247 15.97 -32.32 -10.44
CA GLY A 247 15.11 -33.10 -11.33
C GLY A 247 13.90 -33.71 -10.63
N SER A 248 14.04 -34.15 -9.38
CA SER A 248 12.94 -34.67 -8.57
C SER A 248 11.85 -33.63 -8.29
N VAL A 249 12.23 -32.36 -8.11
CA VAL A 249 11.27 -31.26 -7.92
C VAL A 249 10.48 -31.03 -9.21
N LEU A 250 11.13 -31.09 -10.37
CA LEU A 250 10.40 -31.05 -11.66
C LEU A 250 9.38 -32.20 -11.75
N GLN A 251 9.75 -33.43 -11.39
CA GLN A 251 8.80 -34.56 -11.40
C GLN A 251 7.59 -34.31 -10.49
N ASN A 252 7.82 -33.75 -9.30
CA ASN A 252 6.73 -33.39 -8.38
C ASN A 252 5.80 -32.32 -8.99
N LEU A 253 6.33 -31.35 -9.72
CA LEU A 253 5.53 -30.32 -10.40
C LEU A 253 4.72 -30.85 -11.58
N LEU A 254 5.26 -31.87 -12.28
CA LEU A 254 4.60 -32.51 -13.42
C LEU A 254 3.65 -33.65 -13.00
N ASN A 255 3.61 -34.01 -11.72
CA ASN A 255 2.82 -35.12 -11.22
C ASN A 255 1.32 -34.97 -11.55
N GLN A 256 0.68 -36.06 -11.94
CA GLN A 256 -0.72 -36.10 -12.38
C GLN A 256 -1.59 -36.87 -11.41
N LYS A 257 -2.84 -36.43 -11.22
CA LYS A 257 -3.85 -37.21 -10.51
C LYS A 257 -4.51 -38.20 -11.47
N GLU A 258 -4.78 -39.41 -11.00
CA GLU A 258 -5.51 -40.41 -11.79
C GLU A 258 -6.93 -39.91 -12.12
N GLY A 259 -7.33 -40.03 -13.39
CA GLY A 259 -8.68 -39.67 -13.85
C GLY A 259 -8.90 -38.20 -14.24
N SER A 260 -7.90 -37.31 -14.12
CA SER A 260 -7.98 -35.92 -14.61
C SER A 260 -7.42 -35.75 -16.02
N ASN A 261 -7.87 -34.72 -16.74
CA ASN A 261 -7.24 -34.30 -17.99
C ASN A 261 -5.77 -33.91 -17.74
N PHE A 262 -4.87 -34.38 -18.62
CA PHE A 262 -3.44 -34.10 -18.55
C PHE A 262 -3.18 -32.58 -18.61
N SER A 263 -2.65 -32.03 -17.52
CA SER A 263 -2.29 -30.62 -17.43
C SER A 263 -1.29 -30.40 -16.29
N ILE A 264 -0.50 -29.33 -16.38
CA ILE A 264 0.39 -28.95 -15.28
C ILE A 264 -0.45 -28.26 -14.20
N SER A 265 -0.68 -28.95 -13.08
CA SER A 265 -1.37 -28.40 -11.91
C SER A 265 -0.45 -28.18 -10.71
N GLY A 266 0.85 -28.49 -10.85
CA GLY A 266 1.84 -28.32 -9.79
C GLY A 266 1.98 -26.87 -9.36
N LYS A 267 2.09 -26.63 -8.05
CA LYS A 267 2.33 -25.31 -7.47
C LYS A 267 3.75 -25.26 -6.93
N THR A 268 4.43 -24.13 -7.13
CA THR A 268 5.73 -23.92 -6.50
C THR A 268 5.56 -23.42 -5.06
N ARG A 269 6.62 -23.59 -4.28
CA ARG A 269 6.69 -23.24 -2.87
C ARG A 269 7.50 -21.95 -2.70
N LEU A 270 7.04 -21.07 -1.82
CA LEU A 270 7.83 -19.97 -1.28
C LEU A 270 8.31 -20.42 0.10
N ASN A 271 9.63 -20.48 0.28
CA ASN A 271 10.24 -20.93 1.53
C ASN A 271 10.35 -19.77 2.52
N ASN A 272 10.34 -20.06 3.81
CA ASN A 272 10.58 -19.05 4.83
C ASN A 272 11.93 -18.33 4.58
N ALA A 273 11.96 -17.02 4.78
CA ALA A 273 13.11 -16.18 4.50
C ALA A 273 14.34 -16.49 5.37
N ASN A 274 14.17 -17.19 6.50
CA ASN A 274 15.31 -17.64 7.32
C ASN A 274 16.09 -18.80 6.71
N TYR A 275 15.61 -19.42 5.62
CA TYR A 275 16.28 -20.57 5.00
C TYR A 275 17.23 -20.19 3.87
N MET A 276 17.59 -18.92 3.75
CA MET A 276 18.43 -18.42 2.67
C MET A 276 19.88 -18.87 2.84
N ASN A 277 20.53 -19.13 1.71
CA ASN A 277 21.89 -19.68 1.67
C ASN A 277 22.96 -18.62 1.90
N ASP A 278 22.66 -17.36 1.59
CA ASP A 278 23.58 -16.24 1.79
C ASP A 278 23.50 -15.76 3.25
N PRO A 279 24.58 -15.92 4.05
CA PRO A 279 24.58 -15.54 5.45
C PRO A 279 24.59 -14.02 5.68
N GLU A 280 24.90 -13.21 4.65
CA GLU A 280 24.79 -11.75 4.73
C GLU A 280 23.39 -11.24 4.35
N GLU A 281 22.57 -12.13 3.78
CA GLU A 281 21.24 -11.78 3.32
C GLU A 281 20.34 -11.39 4.49
N GLY A 282 19.70 -10.24 4.36
CA GLY A 282 18.91 -9.64 5.43
C GLY A 282 19.71 -8.90 6.51
N ILE A 283 21.05 -8.91 6.43
CA ILE A 283 21.93 -8.10 7.30
C ILE A 283 22.41 -6.85 6.57
N ILE A 284 22.54 -6.91 5.23
CA ILE A 284 23.01 -5.79 4.40
C ILE A 284 22.20 -4.51 4.66
N ILE A 285 20.87 -4.61 4.74
CA ILE A 285 20.03 -3.44 4.99
C ILE A 285 20.27 -2.85 6.39
N GLU A 286 20.54 -3.69 7.39
CA GLU A 286 20.83 -3.23 8.76
C GLU A 286 22.13 -2.44 8.77
N LYS A 287 23.17 -2.90 8.08
CA LYS A 287 24.44 -2.17 7.93
C LYS A 287 24.23 -0.80 7.29
N ILE A 288 23.44 -0.73 6.21
CA ILE A 288 23.12 0.52 5.49
C ILE A 288 22.44 1.52 6.43
N LEU A 289 21.39 1.07 7.11
CA LEU A 289 20.56 1.87 8.02
C LEU A 289 21.24 2.10 9.38
N GLY A 290 22.40 1.46 9.61
CA GLY A 290 23.14 1.51 10.86
C GLY A 290 22.43 0.80 12.01
N LEU A 291 21.48 -0.10 11.78
CA LEU A 291 20.74 -0.83 12.81
C LEU A 291 21.59 -1.91 13.49
N ASP A 292 21.18 -2.30 14.69
CA ASP A 292 21.82 -3.40 15.40
C ASP A 292 21.44 -4.72 14.72
N ARG A 293 22.39 -5.67 14.70
CA ARG A 293 22.20 -6.94 14.03
C ARG A 293 21.11 -7.75 14.74
N ARG A 294 20.08 -8.16 14.00
CA ARG A 294 19.03 -9.06 14.50
C ARG A 294 19.62 -10.40 14.94
N ASP A 295 19.00 -11.01 15.95
CA ASP A 295 19.28 -12.40 16.28
C ASP A 295 18.89 -13.30 15.10
N ALA A 296 19.86 -14.08 14.59
CA ALA A 296 19.65 -15.00 13.48
C ALA A 296 18.63 -16.11 13.80
N LEU A 297 18.32 -16.34 15.08
CA LEU A 297 17.29 -17.27 15.52
C LEU A 297 15.87 -16.68 15.50
N GLU A 298 15.73 -15.36 15.39
CA GLU A 298 14.41 -14.76 15.33
C GLU A 298 13.70 -15.15 14.02
N PRO A 299 12.45 -15.63 14.10
CA PRO A 299 11.75 -16.13 12.94
C PRO A 299 11.25 -14.99 12.04
N SER A 300 11.29 -15.18 10.73
CA SER A 300 10.68 -14.24 9.77
C SER A 300 9.26 -14.66 9.39
N SER A 301 8.34 -13.72 9.31
CA SER A 301 6.99 -13.93 8.75
C SER A 301 6.95 -13.78 7.21
N TRP A 302 8.11 -13.70 6.57
CA TRP A 302 8.22 -13.58 5.12
C TRP A 302 8.62 -14.89 4.48
N PHE A 303 8.01 -15.15 3.34
CA PHE A 303 8.24 -16.31 2.49
C PHE A 303 8.61 -15.83 1.10
N LEU A 304 9.59 -16.47 0.47
CA LEU A 304 10.08 -16.02 -0.82
C LEU A 304 10.40 -17.17 -1.77
N MET A 305 10.36 -16.86 -3.06
CA MET A 305 10.85 -17.73 -4.12
C MET A 305 11.70 -16.92 -5.08
N SER A 306 12.91 -17.42 -5.34
CA SER A 306 13.92 -16.75 -6.15
C SER A 306 13.89 -17.20 -7.61
N PHE A 307 14.20 -16.24 -8.48
CA PHE A 307 14.34 -16.37 -9.92
C PHE A 307 15.59 -15.64 -10.38
N THR A 308 16.04 -15.94 -11.59
CA THR A 308 17.16 -15.27 -12.24
C THR A 308 16.88 -15.06 -13.72
N ILE A 309 17.44 -13.99 -14.29
CA ILE A 309 17.49 -13.81 -15.75
C ILE A 309 18.67 -14.55 -16.42
N LYS A 310 19.60 -15.11 -15.63
CA LYS A 310 20.74 -15.92 -16.10
C LYS A 310 20.31 -17.36 -16.36
N THR A 311 19.43 -17.55 -17.33
CA THR A 311 19.01 -18.89 -17.77
C THR A 311 20.14 -19.55 -18.55
N ASP A 312 20.55 -20.74 -18.14
CA ASP A 312 21.68 -21.49 -18.71
C ASP A 312 23.04 -20.79 -18.48
N ASP A 313 23.42 -20.61 -17.20
CA ASP A 313 24.66 -19.96 -16.78
C ASP A 313 25.53 -20.90 -15.92
N LEU A 314 26.85 -20.82 -16.07
CA LEU A 314 27.79 -21.73 -15.40
C LEU A 314 27.77 -21.59 -13.87
N ALA A 315 27.77 -20.35 -13.36
CA ALA A 315 27.75 -20.10 -11.92
C ALA A 315 26.42 -20.58 -11.33
N MET A 316 25.31 -20.29 -12.02
CA MET A 316 23.98 -20.74 -11.60
C MET A 316 23.86 -22.27 -11.61
N TRP A 317 24.38 -22.96 -12.63
CA TRP A 317 24.41 -24.43 -12.65
C TRP A 317 25.21 -25.03 -11.51
N SER A 318 26.33 -24.40 -11.15
CA SER A 318 27.20 -24.86 -10.07
C SER A 318 26.57 -24.69 -8.70
N GLN A 319 26.00 -23.51 -8.43
CA GLN A 319 25.50 -23.15 -7.09
C GLN A 319 24.07 -23.64 -6.86
N TYR A 320 23.19 -23.52 -7.86
CA TYR A 320 21.75 -23.72 -7.70
C TYR A 320 21.20 -24.86 -8.56
N GLY A 321 21.94 -25.30 -9.58
CA GLY A 321 21.56 -26.34 -10.52
C GLY A 321 21.90 -27.78 -10.10
N ASP A 322 22.01 -28.05 -8.80
CA ASP A 322 22.33 -29.37 -8.23
C ASP A 322 23.64 -29.95 -8.81
N ASP A 323 24.73 -29.17 -8.77
CA ASP A 323 26.01 -29.49 -9.42
C ASP A 323 25.81 -29.88 -10.91
N ALA A 324 25.07 -29.03 -11.64
CA ALA A 324 24.73 -29.24 -13.05
C ALA A 324 23.91 -30.51 -13.37
N LYS A 325 23.40 -31.24 -12.37
CA LYS A 325 22.54 -32.44 -12.55
C LYS A 325 21.04 -32.11 -12.49
N GLY A 326 20.68 -30.89 -12.11
CA GLY A 326 19.31 -30.42 -12.00
C GLY A 326 18.74 -29.85 -13.30
N VAL A 327 17.72 -29.02 -13.16
CA VAL A 327 17.05 -28.31 -14.26
C VAL A 327 16.91 -26.83 -13.95
N CYS A 328 16.80 -26.00 -14.98
CA CYS A 328 16.33 -24.62 -14.88
C CYS A 328 14.94 -24.56 -15.52
N ILE A 329 13.93 -24.26 -14.71
CA ILE A 329 12.55 -24.10 -15.15
C ILE A 329 12.34 -22.62 -15.45
N VAL A 330 12.09 -22.27 -16.71
CA VAL A 330 11.81 -20.91 -17.14
C VAL A 330 10.30 -20.72 -17.16
N LEU A 331 9.82 -19.74 -16.38
CA LEU A 331 8.40 -19.42 -16.30
C LEU A 331 7.99 -18.43 -17.39
N ARG A 332 6.73 -18.51 -17.80
CA ARG A 332 6.16 -17.57 -18.76
C ARG A 332 6.12 -16.17 -18.16
N GLU A 333 6.35 -15.16 -18.97
CA GLU A 333 6.36 -13.76 -18.52
C GLU A 333 4.99 -13.32 -17.99
N ASP A 334 3.90 -13.82 -18.57
CA ASP A 334 2.53 -13.54 -18.17
C ASP A 334 2.07 -14.25 -16.89
N ASP A 335 2.92 -15.10 -16.30
CA ASP A 335 2.74 -15.66 -14.95
C ASP A 335 2.96 -14.62 -13.84
N PHE A 336 3.50 -13.44 -14.19
CA PHE A 336 3.83 -12.37 -13.25
C PHE A 336 3.21 -11.03 -13.63
N SER A 337 2.82 -10.27 -12.60
CA SER A 337 2.39 -8.89 -12.73
C SER A 337 3.58 -7.92 -12.72
N ARG A 338 3.34 -6.72 -13.26
CA ARG A 338 4.28 -5.60 -13.27
C ARG A 338 3.78 -4.51 -12.33
N PHE A 339 4.69 -3.89 -11.61
CA PHE A 339 4.37 -2.69 -10.83
C PHE A 339 4.10 -1.54 -11.78
N SER A 340 2.89 -1.01 -11.72
CA SER A 340 2.37 0.12 -12.47
C SER A 340 2.10 1.32 -11.58
N SER A 341 1.78 1.07 -10.31
CA SER A 341 1.52 2.08 -9.30
C SER A 341 1.93 1.59 -7.91
N PHE A 342 1.97 2.50 -6.93
CA PHE A 342 2.22 2.14 -5.54
C PHE A 342 1.13 1.23 -4.94
N ASN A 343 -0.07 1.23 -5.53
CA ASN A 343 -1.16 0.35 -5.10
C ASN A 343 -0.86 -1.13 -5.35
N ASP A 344 0.11 -1.43 -6.22
CA ASP A 344 0.58 -2.78 -6.48
C ASP A 344 1.53 -3.31 -5.38
N VAL A 345 1.99 -2.46 -4.46
CA VAL A 345 2.86 -2.87 -3.35
C VAL A 345 2.04 -3.61 -2.31
N SER A 346 2.40 -4.87 -2.07
CA SER A 346 1.82 -5.68 -1.00
C SER A 346 2.32 -5.20 0.36
N TRP A 347 1.45 -4.68 1.22
CA TRP A 347 1.77 -4.31 2.59
C TRP A 347 1.72 -5.54 3.50
N ARG A 348 2.41 -5.48 4.65
CA ARG A 348 2.16 -6.44 5.73
C ARG A 348 0.72 -6.30 6.22
N GLN A 349 0.00 -7.41 6.21
CA GLN A 349 -1.35 -7.50 6.76
C GLN A 349 -1.30 -8.39 8.00
N GLU A 350 -1.25 -7.78 9.17
CA GLU A 350 -1.58 -8.51 10.39
C GLU A 350 -3.08 -8.79 10.36
N LYS A 351 -3.49 -10.06 10.35
CA LYS A 351 -4.85 -10.38 10.81
C LYS A 351 -4.88 -9.94 12.26
N ILE A 352 -5.45 -8.77 12.53
CA ILE A 352 -5.78 -8.35 13.88
C ILE A 352 -6.75 -9.43 14.37
N SER A 353 -6.28 -10.33 15.22
CA SER A 353 -7.16 -11.25 15.91
C SER A 353 -8.18 -10.38 16.64
N LEU A 354 -9.46 -10.56 16.33
CA LEU A 354 -10.57 -9.84 16.97
C LEU A 354 -10.44 -9.82 18.50
N GLU A 355 -9.78 -10.84 19.08
CA GLU A 355 -9.51 -10.95 20.51
C GLU A 355 -8.72 -9.79 21.14
N PHE A 356 -7.81 -9.13 20.40
CA PHE A 356 -7.03 -8.01 20.95
C PHE A 356 -7.82 -6.70 20.89
N SER A 357 -8.61 -6.50 19.84
CA SER A 357 -9.51 -5.35 19.68
C SER A 357 -10.68 -5.41 20.67
N ASP A 358 -11.25 -6.60 20.88
CA ASP A 358 -12.34 -6.81 21.83
C ASP A 358 -11.89 -6.50 23.26
N LYS A 359 -10.68 -6.95 23.65
CA LYS A 359 -10.09 -6.60 24.96
C LYS A 359 -9.82 -5.11 25.11
N MET A 360 -9.36 -4.42 24.07
CA MET A 360 -9.05 -3.00 24.14
C MET A 360 -10.31 -2.12 24.12
N SER A 361 -11.36 -2.56 23.39
CA SER A 361 -12.68 -1.93 23.40
C SER A 361 -13.37 -2.14 24.76
N LEU A 362 -13.21 -3.33 25.38
CA LEU A 362 -13.64 -3.60 26.75
C LEU A 362 -12.93 -2.68 27.74
N ILE A 363 -11.61 -2.54 27.65
CA ILE A 363 -10.84 -1.65 28.53
C ILE A 363 -11.25 -0.18 28.35
N LYS A 364 -11.46 0.29 27.11
CA LYS A 364 -11.99 1.64 26.83
C LYS A 364 -13.41 1.82 27.38
N SER A 365 -14.26 0.79 27.27
CA SER A 365 -15.64 0.82 27.80
C SER A 365 -15.68 0.76 29.34
N GLU A 366 -14.76 0.05 29.99
CA GLU A 366 -14.61 -0.02 31.45
C GLU A 366 -14.05 1.29 32.01
N LEU A 367 -13.11 1.93 31.30
CA LEU A 367 -12.59 3.26 31.65
C LEU A 367 -13.63 4.37 31.48
N ASN A 368 -14.48 4.28 30.46
CA ASN A 368 -15.57 5.25 30.23
C ASN A 368 -16.78 4.99 31.14
N SER A 369 -17.08 3.74 31.49
CA SER A 369 -18.19 3.40 32.41
C SER A 369 -17.84 3.57 33.90
N GLY A 370 -16.56 3.76 34.24
CA GLY A 370 -16.10 4.12 35.58
C GLY A 370 -16.57 5.50 36.06
N PHE A 371 -17.13 6.33 35.18
CA PHE A 371 -17.61 7.68 35.50
C PHE A 371 -19.15 7.84 35.60
N GLU A 372 -19.95 6.81 35.31
CA GLU A 372 -21.42 6.97 35.22
C GLU A 372 -22.29 5.94 35.94
N LYS A 373 -21.78 5.17 36.92
CA LYS A 373 -22.65 4.30 37.74
C LYS A 373 -22.52 4.56 39.24
N SER A 374 -22.90 5.77 39.64
CA SER A 374 -23.77 5.92 40.81
C SER A 374 -25.14 6.34 40.32
N ILE A 375 -26.17 5.62 40.77
CA ILE A 375 -27.62 5.93 40.71
C ILE A 375 -28.43 5.02 39.74
N PHE A 376 -29.33 4.27 40.38
CA PHE A 376 -30.40 3.36 39.91
C PHE A 376 -30.10 1.87 39.64
N GLN A 377 -30.43 1.08 40.68
CA GLN A 377 -30.84 -0.33 40.66
C GLN A 377 -32.33 -0.48 40.32
N SER A 378 -32.73 -1.71 39.99
CA SER A 378 -34.06 -2.28 39.64
C SER A 378 -34.37 -2.20 38.13
N GLU A 379 -34.80 -3.24 37.43
CA GLU A 379 -35.32 -4.57 37.77
C GLU A 379 -35.16 -5.50 36.54
N LYS A 380 -35.23 -6.81 36.78
CA LYS A 380 -35.07 -7.91 35.80
C LYS A 380 -36.39 -8.28 35.10
N ASP A 381 -36.26 -9.17 34.12
CA ASP A 381 -37.20 -10.22 33.63
C ASP A 381 -37.62 -9.98 32.17
N ASP A 382 -37.79 -10.95 31.27
CA ASP A 382 -37.35 -12.34 31.08
C ASP A 382 -37.94 -12.77 29.69
N LEU A 383 -37.40 -13.83 29.07
CA LEU A 383 -38.00 -14.68 28.00
C LEU A 383 -38.19 -14.09 26.58
N ALA A 384 -38.23 -14.84 25.47
CA ALA A 384 -37.70 -16.11 24.97
C ALA A 384 -38.39 -16.34 23.60
N ASP A 385 -37.70 -17.05 22.71
CA ASP A 385 -38.22 -17.97 21.69
C ASP A 385 -38.67 -17.54 20.27
N THR A 386 -37.83 -18.03 19.33
CA THR A 386 -38.12 -18.80 18.09
C THR A 386 -38.77 -18.13 16.88
N VAL A 387 -38.21 -18.38 15.69
CA VAL A 387 -38.64 -19.42 14.73
C VAL A 387 -37.70 -19.42 13.50
N ASN A 388 -37.20 -20.61 13.13
CA ASN A 388 -36.60 -20.93 11.83
C ASN A 388 -37.72 -21.18 10.82
N ASP A 389 -37.56 -20.78 9.55
CA ASP A 389 -37.83 -21.71 8.44
C ASP A 389 -37.12 -21.31 7.13
N GLU A 390 -36.77 -22.34 6.39
CA GLU A 390 -35.97 -22.39 5.16
C GLU A 390 -36.73 -21.89 3.91
N GLY A 391 -35.97 -21.42 2.91
CA GLY A 391 -36.49 -21.08 1.59
C GLY A 391 -35.39 -20.70 0.60
N THR A 392 -34.72 -21.71 0.03
CA THR A 392 -33.73 -21.59 -1.06
C THR A 392 -34.42 -21.50 -2.41
N GLU A 393 -34.08 -20.50 -3.25
CA GLU A 393 -33.62 -20.66 -4.66
C GLU A 393 -33.39 -19.29 -5.37
N PRO A 394 -32.66 -19.24 -6.51
CA PRO A 394 -31.44 -18.45 -6.65
C PRO A 394 -31.62 -17.17 -7.48
N ASN A 395 -30.88 -16.11 -7.14
CA ASN A 395 -30.77 -14.93 -7.99
C ASN A 395 -29.41 -14.88 -8.69
N SER A 396 -29.51 -15.07 -10.01
CA SER A 396 -28.84 -14.33 -11.08
C SER A 396 -27.34 -14.06 -10.94
N GLU A 397 -26.58 -14.80 -11.76
CA GLU A 397 -25.24 -14.47 -12.23
C GLU A 397 -25.18 -13.03 -12.79
N GLU A 398 -24.74 -12.09 -11.96
CA GLU A 398 -24.12 -10.87 -12.48
C GLU A 398 -22.72 -11.23 -12.98
N LYS A 399 -22.55 -11.10 -14.29
CA LYS A 399 -21.29 -11.15 -15.01
C LYS A 399 -20.37 -10.04 -14.53
N GLY A 400 -19.70 -10.27 -13.40
CA GLY A 400 -18.50 -9.55 -13.02
C GLY A 400 -17.37 -9.90 -13.99
N ASN A 401 -16.78 -8.88 -14.60
CA ASN A 401 -15.52 -8.94 -15.33
C ASN A 401 -14.55 -9.91 -14.63
N GLY A 402 -14.11 -10.94 -15.34
CA GLY A 402 -13.27 -12.00 -14.81
C GLY A 402 -12.10 -11.43 -14.01
N SER A 403 -12.09 -11.69 -12.69
CA SER A 403 -10.92 -11.42 -11.88
C SER A 403 -9.79 -12.29 -12.42
N LYS A 404 -8.76 -11.65 -12.98
CA LYS A 404 -7.45 -12.30 -13.02
C LYS A 404 -7.11 -12.55 -11.55
N GLY A 405 -7.08 -13.82 -11.14
CA GLY A 405 -6.74 -14.22 -9.78
C GLY A 405 -5.41 -13.62 -9.33
N ASN A 406 -5.19 -13.55 -8.02
CA ASN A 406 -4.01 -12.99 -7.37
C ASN A 406 -2.71 -13.33 -8.15
N VAL A 407 -2.17 -12.36 -8.90
CA VAL A 407 -0.98 -12.57 -9.75
C VAL A 407 0.25 -12.18 -8.94
N ASP A 408 1.32 -12.98 -9.01
CA ASP A 408 2.53 -12.71 -8.26
C ASP A 408 3.32 -11.53 -8.85
N TYR A 409 3.79 -10.65 -7.98
CA TYR A 409 4.68 -9.55 -8.33
C TYR A 409 6.14 -9.93 -8.10
N LEU A 410 7.03 -9.46 -8.98
CA LEU A 410 8.47 -9.68 -8.90
C LEU A 410 9.20 -8.45 -8.35
N TYR A 411 9.95 -8.64 -7.28
CA TYR A 411 10.92 -7.68 -6.77
C TYR A 411 12.30 -8.00 -7.32
N ARG A 412 13.05 -6.98 -7.73
CA ARG A 412 14.45 -7.11 -8.15
C ARG A 412 15.36 -6.95 -6.93
N ILE A 413 16.47 -7.67 -6.90
CA ILE A 413 17.44 -7.57 -5.82
C ILE A 413 18.44 -6.44 -6.07
N ALA A 414 18.58 -5.55 -5.08
CA ALA A 414 19.61 -4.52 -5.09
C ALA A 414 20.92 -5.05 -4.50
N TYR A 415 21.98 -4.95 -5.28
CA TYR A 415 23.31 -5.41 -4.91
C TYR A 415 24.13 -4.26 -4.37
N VAL A 416 24.58 -4.38 -3.13
CA VAL A 416 25.16 -3.28 -2.36
C VAL A 416 26.64 -3.49 -2.20
N ASN A 417 27.41 -2.44 -2.48
CA ASN A 417 28.79 -2.31 -2.08
C ASN A 417 28.84 -1.47 -0.80
N ASP A 418 29.35 -2.04 0.29
CA ASP A 418 29.56 -1.36 1.57
C ASP A 418 31.07 -1.15 1.77
N SER A 419 31.52 0.10 1.63
CA SER A 419 32.92 0.49 1.73
C SER A 419 33.09 1.61 2.76
N GLY A 420 33.27 1.22 4.02
CA GLY A 420 33.72 2.13 5.08
C GLY A 420 32.67 3.15 5.53
N GLY A 421 31.41 2.72 5.68
CA GLY A 421 30.31 3.56 6.18
C GLY A 421 29.56 4.36 5.10
N LYS A 422 29.95 4.18 3.84
CA LYS A 422 29.18 4.61 2.67
C LYS A 422 28.78 3.38 1.86
N PHE A 423 27.55 3.36 1.39
CA PHE A 423 27.05 2.32 0.50
C PHE A 423 26.81 2.88 -0.90
N SER A 424 26.86 2.01 -1.89
CA SER A 424 26.35 2.30 -3.24
C SER A 424 25.68 1.07 -3.82
N ILE A 425 24.68 1.28 -4.67
CA ILE A 425 23.98 0.18 -5.33
C ILE A 425 24.55 -0.03 -6.73
N GLU A 426 24.98 -1.25 -6.97
CA GLU A 426 25.69 -1.61 -8.18
C GLU A 426 24.73 -1.80 -9.36
N LYS A 427 25.10 -1.27 -10.52
CA LYS A 427 24.26 -1.34 -11.73
C LYS A 427 24.21 -2.76 -12.29
N THR A 428 22.99 -3.26 -12.48
CA THR A 428 22.70 -4.57 -13.09
C THR A 428 21.90 -4.46 -14.38
N GLU A 429 21.57 -5.59 -15.00
CA GLU A 429 20.70 -5.60 -16.18
C GLU A 429 19.24 -5.22 -15.88
N LEU A 430 18.85 -5.38 -14.60
CA LEU A 430 17.51 -5.18 -14.08
C LEU A 430 17.24 -3.74 -13.65
N PHE A 431 18.28 -2.95 -13.37
CA PHE A 431 18.15 -1.55 -12.96
C PHE A 431 18.78 -0.59 -13.98
N ASN A 432 18.30 0.64 -14.00
CA ASN A 432 18.99 1.75 -14.66
C ASN A 432 19.51 2.76 -13.65
N GLU A 433 20.36 3.68 -14.10
CA GLU A 433 21.04 4.66 -13.25
C GLU A 433 20.07 5.57 -12.50
N TYR A 434 18.98 6.01 -13.15
CA TYR A 434 17.95 6.81 -12.50
C TYR A 434 17.26 6.01 -11.38
N GLU A 435 16.97 4.74 -11.63
CA GLU A 435 16.34 3.90 -10.63
C GLU A 435 17.23 3.65 -9.42
N ILE A 436 18.52 3.46 -9.64
CA ILE A 436 19.54 3.28 -8.60
C ILE A 436 19.67 4.53 -7.75
N LYS A 437 19.85 5.69 -8.39
CA LYS A 437 19.98 6.98 -7.69
C LYS A 437 18.78 7.25 -6.79
N LYS A 438 17.57 7.00 -7.28
CA LYS A 438 16.34 7.15 -6.50
C LYS A 438 16.25 6.18 -5.31
N LEU A 439 16.74 4.95 -5.49
CA LEU A 439 16.79 3.96 -4.42
C LEU A 439 17.79 4.35 -3.33
N GLU A 440 18.96 4.87 -3.71
CA GLU A 440 19.95 5.44 -2.78
C GLU A 440 19.39 6.65 -2.03
N GLU A 441 18.72 7.58 -2.73
CA GLU A 441 18.04 8.73 -2.12
C GLU A 441 17.01 8.30 -1.06
N PHE A 442 16.19 7.28 -1.36
CA PHE A 442 15.22 6.76 -0.39
C PHE A 442 15.84 6.03 0.79
N LEU A 443 16.97 5.34 0.60
CA LEU A 443 17.67 4.66 1.68
C LEU A 443 18.35 5.66 2.63
N GLU A 444 18.95 6.72 2.10
CA GLU A 444 19.51 7.78 2.95
C GLU A 444 18.40 8.53 3.70
N ALA A 445 17.28 8.85 3.04
CA ALA A 445 16.14 9.47 3.71
C ALA A 445 15.55 8.55 4.80
N LEU A 446 15.44 7.24 4.54
CA LEU A 446 15.02 6.27 5.56
C LEU A 446 15.99 6.23 6.74
N LYS A 447 17.30 6.22 6.47
CA LYS A 447 18.35 6.24 7.49
C LYS A 447 18.28 7.48 8.36
N GLU A 448 18.04 8.66 7.79
CA GLU A 448 17.86 9.91 8.52
C GLU A 448 16.62 9.90 9.43
N LYS A 449 15.56 9.17 9.08
CA LYS A 449 14.35 9.03 9.89
C LYS A 449 14.49 8.03 11.04
N ILE A 450 15.40 7.07 10.92
CA ILE A 450 15.69 6.10 11.97
C ILE A 450 16.57 6.78 13.03
N ASP A 451 15.93 7.42 14.00
CA ASP A 451 16.58 7.92 15.20
C ASP A 451 16.63 6.80 16.26
N LYS A 452 17.84 6.31 16.55
CA LYS A 452 18.08 5.27 17.56
C LYS A 452 17.87 5.74 19.00
N ASP A 453 17.94 7.05 19.25
CA ASP A 453 17.80 7.62 20.58
C ASP A 453 16.36 8.08 20.85
N LEU A 454 15.55 8.26 19.81
CA LEU A 454 14.11 8.51 19.94
C LEU A 454 13.42 7.30 20.60
N ASN A 455 12.77 7.54 21.75
CA ASN A 455 12.09 6.52 22.56
C ASN A 455 12.90 5.27 22.85
N LYS A 456 14.18 5.49 23.16
CA LYS A 456 15.08 4.48 23.71
C LYS A 456 14.50 3.88 24.99
N GLY A 457 13.99 2.64 24.91
CA GLY A 457 13.33 1.93 26.01
C GLY A 457 11.86 1.58 25.76
N ASP A 458 11.26 2.05 24.67
CA ASP A 458 9.95 1.56 24.20
C ASP A 458 10.14 0.37 23.26
N ASP A 459 10.07 -0.85 23.81
CA ASP A 459 10.20 -2.09 23.04
C ASP A 459 9.19 -2.20 21.89
N PHE A 460 7.99 -1.62 22.04
CA PHE A 460 7.00 -1.59 20.97
C PHE A 460 7.45 -0.73 19.81
N TYR A 461 7.97 0.47 20.10
CA TYR A 461 8.48 1.39 19.09
C TYR A 461 9.62 0.76 18.28
N GLN A 462 10.59 0.18 18.97
CA GLN A 462 11.74 -0.47 18.34
C GLN A 462 11.31 -1.69 17.50
N LYS A 463 10.35 -2.47 18.01
CA LYS A 463 9.78 -3.58 17.26
C LYS A 463 8.99 -3.11 16.04
N ALA A 464 8.24 -2.01 16.11
CA ALA A 464 7.53 -1.44 14.97
C ALA A 464 8.51 -1.04 13.86
N ILE A 465 9.61 -0.37 14.18
CA ILE A 465 10.68 -0.07 13.21
C ILE A 465 11.24 -1.35 12.59
N SER A 466 11.60 -2.34 13.42
CA SER A 466 12.13 -3.61 12.93
C SER A 466 11.16 -4.32 11.97
N ASP A 467 9.88 -4.36 12.33
CA ASP A 467 8.80 -4.93 11.53
C ASP A 467 8.64 -4.18 10.18
N CYS A 468 8.83 -2.85 10.15
CA CYS A 468 8.86 -2.07 8.90
C CYS A 468 10.04 -2.50 8.01
N ILE A 469 11.25 -2.57 8.56
CA ILE A 469 12.46 -2.91 7.80
C ILE A 469 12.42 -4.35 7.29
N GLU A 470 11.78 -5.25 8.03
CA GLU A 470 11.59 -6.65 7.63
C GLU A 470 10.97 -6.78 6.22
N GLU A 471 10.09 -5.85 5.81
CA GLU A 471 9.43 -5.92 4.49
C GLU A 471 10.38 -5.76 3.29
N ILE A 472 11.54 -5.12 3.49
CA ILE A 472 12.55 -4.89 2.45
C ILE A 472 13.83 -5.66 2.70
N ARG A 473 13.96 -6.30 3.86
CA ARG A 473 15.18 -6.95 4.35
C ARG A 473 15.80 -7.91 3.35
N TYR A 474 14.97 -8.76 2.76
CA TYR A 474 15.38 -9.79 1.81
C TYR A 474 15.36 -9.31 0.35
N LEU A 475 15.48 -8.00 0.13
CA LEU A 475 15.59 -7.42 -1.22
C LEU A 475 16.96 -6.79 -1.49
N PHE A 476 17.90 -6.92 -0.55
CA PHE A 476 19.26 -6.42 -0.64
C PHE A 476 20.27 -7.54 -0.39
N LYS A 477 21.31 -7.61 -1.23
CA LYS A 477 22.41 -8.59 -1.14
C LYS A 477 23.77 -7.92 -1.31
N SER A 478 24.82 -8.60 -0.90
CA SER A 478 26.20 -8.18 -1.20
C SER A 478 26.43 -8.15 -2.71
N VAL A 479 27.25 -7.21 -3.18
CA VAL A 479 27.70 -7.12 -4.58
C VAL A 479 28.38 -8.39 -5.08
N ASP A 480 28.91 -9.23 -4.18
CA ASP A 480 29.51 -10.52 -4.53
C ASP A 480 28.52 -11.49 -5.19
N TYR A 481 27.22 -11.32 -4.92
CA TYR A 481 26.14 -12.14 -5.51
C TYR A 481 25.51 -11.51 -6.76
N LYS A 482 26.05 -10.38 -7.26
CA LYS A 482 25.53 -9.66 -8.42
C LYS A 482 25.38 -10.55 -9.66
N TYR A 483 26.24 -11.56 -9.81
CA TYR A 483 26.21 -12.49 -10.94
C TYR A 483 24.87 -13.24 -11.07
N GLU A 484 24.06 -13.30 -10.02
CA GLU A 484 22.77 -13.98 -10.01
C GLU A 484 21.68 -13.22 -10.77
N ASP A 485 21.77 -11.89 -10.90
CA ASP A 485 20.69 -11.02 -11.41
C ASP A 485 19.30 -11.50 -10.92
N GLU A 486 19.16 -11.57 -9.61
CA GLU A 486 18.07 -12.25 -8.91
C GLU A 486 16.79 -11.40 -8.86
N LEU A 487 15.65 -12.09 -8.95
CA LEU A 487 14.32 -11.56 -8.67
C LEU A 487 13.58 -12.47 -7.69
N ARG A 488 12.61 -11.93 -6.96
CA ARG A 488 11.86 -12.67 -5.95
C ARG A 488 10.37 -12.38 -6.01
N ILE A 489 9.58 -13.42 -5.76
CA ILE A 489 8.27 -13.23 -5.15
C ILE A 489 8.49 -13.13 -3.65
N LEU A 490 7.84 -12.17 -3.01
CA LEU A 490 7.87 -11.97 -1.57
C LEU A 490 6.43 -12.00 -1.03
N ARG A 491 6.19 -12.80 0.01
CA ARG A 491 4.86 -12.99 0.58
C ARG A 491 4.90 -12.99 2.10
N TYR A 492 4.06 -12.16 2.70
CA TYR A 492 3.85 -12.16 4.15
C TYR A 492 2.88 -13.28 4.55
N ALA A 493 3.22 -14.03 5.59
CA ALA A 493 2.32 -14.92 6.28
C ALA A 493 2.69 -14.94 7.77
N ASN A 494 1.79 -14.40 8.61
CA ASN A 494 1.98 -14.35 10.05
C ASN A 494 2.20 -15.77 10.61
N LEU A 495 3.20 -15.93 11.48
CA LEU A 495 3.54 -17.20 12.12
C LEU A 495 2.60 -17.52 13.30
N ASP A 496 1.30 -17.45 13.05
CA ASP A 496 0.26 -17.83 13.98
C ASP A 496 -0.10 -19.32 13.77
N PRO A 497 -0.24 -20.14 14.84
CA PRO A 497 -0.66 -21.53 14.71
C PRO A 497 -2.00 -21.75 13.98
N SER A 498 -2.87 -20.74 13.94
CA SER A 498 -4.14 -20.75 13.20
C SER A 498 -4.01 -20.44 11.70
N ASN A 499 -2.81 -20.10 11.21
CA ASN A 499 -2.58 -19.77 9.81
C ASN A 499 -2.57 -21.03 8.93
N ASP A 500 -3.67 -21.28 8.23
CA ASP A 500 -3.90 -22.41 7.34
C ASP A 500 -3.11 -22.37 6.02
N LYS A 501 -2.49 -21.23 5.69
CA LYS A 501 -1.68 -21.08 4.47
C LYS A 501 -0.26 -21.64 4.64
N ILE A 502 0.25 -21.71 5.88
CA ILE A 502 1.60 -22.20 6.16
C ILE A 502 1.59 -23.73 6.19
N LYS A 503 2.48 -24.33 5.40
CA LYS A 503 2.69 -25.77 5.31
C LYS A 503 4.05 -26.15 5.86
N ILE A 504 4.17 -27.39 6.32
CA ILE A 504 5.41 -27.94 6.89
C ILE A 504 5.91 -29.05 5.98
N ASP A 505 7.10 -28.86 5.41
CA ASP A 505 7.85 -29.90 4.73
C ASP A 505 8.65 -30.70 5.76
N LYS A 506 8.47 -32.03 5.75
CA LYS A 506 9.14 -32.98 6.65
C LYS A 506 10.06 -33.94 5.91
N GLU A 507 10.21 -33.80 4.59
CA GLU A 507 11.00 -34.72 3.75
C GLU A 507 12.47 -34.79 4.18
N SER A 508 13.01 -33.67 4.68
CA SER A 508 14.39 -33.58 5.15
C SER A 508 14.63 -34.13 6.56
N GLY A 509 13.58 -34.59 7.27
CA GLY A 509 13.63 -34.90 8.71
C GLY A 509 13.59 -33.67 9.62
N ILE A 510 13.80 -32.48 9.08
CA ILE A 510 13.63 -31.17 9.75
C ILE A 510 12.37 -30.50 9.18
N GLY A 511 11.52 -29.97 10.06
CA GLY A 511 10.29 -29.28 9.67
C GLY A 511 10.59 -27.90 9.08
N LYS A 512 10.49 -27.75 7.76
CA LYS A 512 10.68 -26.46 7.07
C LYS A 512 9.35 -25.87 6.65
N LEU A 513 9.14 -24.59 6.96
CA LEU A 513 7.92 -23.87 6.61
C LEU A 513 7.95 -23.38 5.17
N TYR A 514 6.82 -23.53 4.48
CA TYR A 514 6.61 -22.92 3.16
C TYR A 514 5.16 -22.50 2.98
N VAL A 515 4.91 -21.60 2.03
CA VAL A 515 3.57 -21.29 1.50
C VAL A 515 3.55 -21.64 0.01
N GLU A 516 2.40 -22.03 -0.52
CA GLU A 516 2.27 -22.33 -1.96
C GLU A 516 1.85 -21.10 -2.75
N ARG A 517 2.33 -20.98 -3.99
CA ARG A 517 1.73 -20.06 -4.97
C ARG A 517 0.24 -20.37 -5.12
N GLU A 518 -0.57 -19.34 -5.32
CA GLU A 518 -2.01 -19.54 -5.48
C GLU A 518 -2.31 -20.20 -6.82
N ASN A 519 -1.65 -19.72 -7.87
CA ASN A 519 -1.80 -20.22 -9.23
C ASN A 519 -0.81 -21.38 -9.54
N PRO A 520 -1.22 -22.37 -10.36
CA PRO A 520 -0.31 -23.39 -10.89
C PRO A 520 0.80 -22.78 -11.75
N ILE A 521 1.96 -23.43 -11.73
CA ILE A 521 3.15 -22.99 -12.47
C ILE A 521 2.88 -22.97 -13.99
N GLN A 522 3.27 -21.87 -14.65
CA GLN A 522 3.21 -21.75 -16.11
C GLN A 522 4.63 -21.82 -16.69
N ILE A 523 4.99 -22.96 -17.26
CA ILE A 523 6.34 -23.21 -17.80
C ILE A 523 6.42 -22.74 -19.26
N ASP A 524 7.44 -21.96 -19.63
CA ASP A 524 7.79 -21.66 -21.04
C ASP A 524 8.87 -22.63 -21.55
N GLU A 525 9.91 -22.86 -20.75
CA GLU A 525 11.07 -23.66 -21.16
C GLU A 525 11.64 -24.47 -19.99
N VAL A 526 12.01 -25.73 -20.24
CA VAL A 526 12.80 -26.56 -19.31
C VAL A 526 14.21 -26.76 -19.89
N ILE A 527 15.21 -26.24 -19.19
CA ILE A 527 16.62 -26.44 -19.55
C ILE A 527 17.18 -27.52 -18.64
N PHE A 528 17.59 -28.65 -19.20
CA PHE A 528 18.25 -29.73 -18.45
C PHE A 528 19.73 -29.40 -18.24
N GLY A 529 20.23 -29.64 -17.04
CA GLY A 529 21.64 -29.42 -16.71
C GLY A 529 22.58 -30.28 -17.57
N PRO A 530 23.84 -29.85 -17.75
CA PRO A 530 24.84 -30.60 -18.53
C PRO A 530 25.00 -32.06 -18.08
N LYS A 531 24.91 -32.32 -16.77
CA LYS A 531 25.04 -33.65 -16.15
C LYS A 531 23.68 -34.32 -15.90
N PHE A 532 22.55 -33.74 -16.33
CA PHE A 532 21.23 -34.33 -16.13
C PHE A 532 21.13 -35.69 -16.87
N PRO A 533 20.74 -36.77 -16.18
CA PRO A 533 20.66 -38.11 -16.77
C PRO A 533 19.38 -38.26 -17.61
N ASN A 534 19.53 -38.83 -18.81
CA ASN A 534 18.44 -39.26 -19.69
C ASN A 534 17.25 -38.27 -19.79
N PRO A 535 17.47 -36.99 -20.18
CA PRO A 535 16.38 -36.01 -20.31
C PRO A 535 15.27 -36.46 -21.25
N GLU A 536 15.57 -37.33 -22.23
CA GLU A 536 14.60 -37.96 -23.14
C GLU A 536 13.52 -38.80 -22.46
N TYR A 537 13.70 -39.17 -21.19
CA TYR A 537 12.66 -39.85 -20.40
C TYR A 537 11.62 -38.88 -19.84
N VAL A 538 11.93 -37.58 -19.76
CA VAL A 538 11.06 -36.54 -19.21
C VAL A 538 10.34 -35.77 -20.33
N THR A 539 10.97 -35.60 -21.49
CA THR A 539 10.42 -34.79 -22.59
C THR A 539 9.06 -35.25 -23.14
N PRO A 540 8.71 -36.56 -23.20
CA PRO A 540 7.38 -36.98 -23.64
C PRO A 540 6.28 -36.50 -22.69
N LEU A 541 6.55 -36.54 -21.37
CA LEU A 541 5.60 -36.05 -20.37
C LEU A 541 5.41 -34.54 -20.50
N LEU A 542 6.49 -33.76 -20.65
CA LEU A 542 6.40 -32.32 -20.87
C LEU A 542 5.50 -31.98 -22.07
N LYS A 543 5.69 -32.66 -23.21
CA LYS A 543 4.85 -32.46 -24.40
C LYS A 543 3.41 -32.92 -24.25
N LEU A 544 3.16 -33.97 -23.46
CA LEU A 544 1.81 -34.43 -23.17
C LEU A 544 1.05 -33.40 -22.33
N LEU A 545 1.70 -32.82 -21.32
CA LEU A 545 1.09 -31.87 -20.39
C LEU A 545 0.91 -30.47 -20.99
N ASP A 546 1.84 -30.04 -21.84
CA ASP A 546 1.76 -28.78 -22.58
C ASP A 546 2.62 -28.82 -23.85
N LYS A 547 1.95 -28.67 -25.01
CA LYS A 547 2.60 -28.76 -26.32
C LYS A 547 3.54 -27.60 -26.59
N GLU A 548 3.30 -26.44 -25.97
CA GLU A 548 4.06 -25.21 -26.19
C GLU A 548 5.37 -25.16 -25.38
N ILE A 549 5.53 -26.01 -24.36
CA ILE A 549 6.77 -26.05 -23.56
C ILE A 549 7.97 -26.37 -24.45
N LYS A 550 8.96 -25.49 -24.39
CA LYS A 550 10.27 -25.69 -25.00
C LYS A 550 11.15 -26.48 -24.05
N TYR A 551 12.10 -27.23 -24.59
CA TYR A 551 13.13 -27.85 -23.76
C TYR A 551 14.43 -28.02 -24.52
N LYS A 552 15.52 -27.97 -23.78
CA LYS A 552 16.87 -28.22 -24.30
C LYS A 552 17.75 -28.80 -23.20
N LYS A 553 18.85 -29.44 -23.58
CA LYS A 553 19.95 -29.75 -22.67
C LYS A 553 21.00 -28.65 -22.78
N SER A 554 21.48 -28.16 -21.64
CA SER A 554 22.57 -27.19 -21.59
C SER A 554 23.82 -27.75 -22.27
N THR A 555 24.46 -26.91 -23.07
CA THR A 555 25.73 -27.22 -23.75
C THR A 555 26.94 -26.63 -23.03
N ILE A 556 26.75 -26.07 -21.82
CA ILE A 556 27.83 -25.51 -21.03
C ILE A 556 28.81 -26.61 -20.64
N LYS A 557 30.10 -26.36 -20.88
CA LYS A 557 31.17 -27.25 -20.46
C LYS A 557 31.36 -27.15 -18.95
N PHE A 558 30.72 -28.05 -18.23
CA PHE A 558 30.93 -28.25 -16.80
C PHE A 558 32.04 -29.29 -16.62
N ARG A 559 33.17 -28.89 -16.02
CA ARG A 559 34.30 -29.79 -15.77
C ARG A 559 34.18 -30.47 -14.41
#